data_AF-A0A945U8I2-F1
#
_entry.id   AF-A0A945U8I2-F1
#
_cell.length_a   1.000
_cell.length_b   1.000
_cell.length_c   1.000
_cell.angle_alpha   90.00
_cell.angle_beta   90.00
_cell.angle_gamma   90.00
#
_symmetry.space_group_name_H-M   'P 1'
#
loop_
_entity.id
_entity.type
_entity.pdbx_description
1 polymer ?
#
loop_
_entity_poly.entity_id
_entity_poly.type
_entity_poly.pdbx_seq_one_letter_code
_entity_poly.pdbx_strand_id
1 'polypeptide(L)'
;MPIRIMSPTPRIFLVLLGATLLFHTTLNYMEKNIEDFETVPLPPKKLKVITSKNSIIKVNAKDRDSWTLLDFSSRKTSKIAEEDTQKLAQVSWDLGFSRTKIISNGGKTNPS
;
A
#
# COMPACT_ATOMS: atom_id res chain seq x y z
N MET A 1 -62.48 -23.68 29.63
CA MET A 1 -62.03 -23.37 28.25
C MET A 1 -60.62 -23.94 28.10
N PRO A 2 -60.37 -24.98 27.29
CA PRO A 2 -59.05 -25.58 27.24
C PRO A 2 -58.08 -24.66 26.47
N ILE A 3 -56.89 -24.43 27.05
CA ILE A 3 -55.79 -23.73 26.38
C ILE A 3 -55.28 -24.61 25.25
N ARG A 4 -55.50 -24.19 24.00
CA ARG A 4 -55.04 -24.92 22.82
C ARG A 4 -53.52 -24.77 22.70
N ILE A 5 -52.78 -25.79 23.14
CA ILE A 5 -51.33 -25.89 22.97
C ILE A 5 -51.04 -26.02 21.47
N MET A 6 -50.45 -24.99 20.88
CA MET A 6 -50.07 -24.98 19.47
C MET A 6 -49.09 -26.14 19.16
N SER A 7 -49.28 -26.79 18.02
CA SER A 7 -48.42 -27.91 17.58
C SER A 7 -46.96 -27.44 17.34
N PRO A 8 -45.97 -28.33 17.39
CA PRO A 8 -44.55 -27.95 17.32
C PRO A 8 -44.16 -27.15 16.07
N THR A 9 -44.71 -27.51 14.91
CA THR A 9 -44.37 -26.89 13.61
C THR A 9 -44.68 -25.39 13.53
N PRO A 10 -45.91 -24.91 13.83
CA PRO A 10 -46.21 -23.48 13.84
C PRO A 10 -45.45 -22.70 14.92
N ARG A 11 -45.07 -23.34 16.04
CA ARG A 11 -44.19 -22.72 17.05
C ARG A 11 -42.80 -22.45 16.50
N ILE A 12 -42.19 -23.45 15.86
CA ILE A 12 -40.87 -23.33 15.25
C ILE A 12 -40.90 -22.26 14.15
N PHE A 13 -41.94 -22.24 13.33
CA PHE A 13 -42.11 -21.22 12.28
C PHE A 13 -42.19 -19.81 12.85
N LEU A 14 -42.97 -19.57 13.91
CA LEU A 14 -43.09 -18.24 14.51
C LEU A 14 -41.80 -17.78 15.19
N VAL A 15 -41.06 -18.70 15.83
CA VAL A 15 -39.74 -18.38 16.39
C VAL A 15 -38.77 -17.98 15.28
N LEU A 16 -38.75 -18.74 14.18
CA LEU A 16 -37.86 -18.45 13.05
C LEU A 16 -38.23 -17.10 12.40
N LEU A 17 -39.52 -16.85 12.18
CA LEU A 17 -40.01 -15.59 11.62
C LEU A 17 -39.64 -14.38 12.50
N GLY A 18 -39.84 -14.51 13.82
CA GLY A 18 -39.47 -13.46 14.78
C GLY A 18 -37.96 -13.19 14.81
N ALA A 19 -37.14 -14.26 14.82
CA ALA A 19 -35.69 -14.13 14.77
C ALA A 19 -35.20 -13.47 13.47
N THR A 20 -35.77 -13.84 12.33
CA THR A 20 -35.46 -13.22 11.04
C THR A 20 -35.82 -11.73 11.03
N LEU A 21 -37.00 -11.36 11.54
CA LEU A 21 -37.41 -9.96 11.59
C LEU A 21 -36.47 -9.13 12.46
N LEU A 22 -36.16 -9.61 13.67
CA LEU A 22 -35.23 -8.94 14.59
C LEU A 22 -33.83 -8.79 14.00
N PHE A 23 -33.34 -9.81 13.30
CA PHE A 23 -32.04 -9.77 12.64
C PHE A 23 -32.01 -8.70 11.54
N HIS A 24 -33.02 -8.65 10.67
CA HIS A 24 -33.11 -7.65 9.61
C HIS A 24 -33.25 -6.22 10.15
N THR A 25 -34.07 -6.01 11.19
CA THR A 25 -34.19 -4.69 11.79
C THR A 25 -32.88 -4.22 12.42
N THR A 26 -32.12 -5.14 13.02
CA THR A 26 -30.82 -4.82 13.63
C THR A 26 -29.78 -4.48 12.57
N LEU A 27 -29.72 -5.23 11.46
CA LEU A 27 -28.85 -4.91 10.32
C LEU A 27 -29.15 -3.54 9.72
N ASN A 28 -30.42 -3.25 9.46
CA ASN A 28 -30.85 -1.94 8.94
C ASN A 28 -30.56 -0.78 9.90
N TYR A 29 -30.64 -1.04 11.22
CA TYR A 29 -30.25 -0.06 12.22
C TYR A 29 -28.74 0.18 12.19
N MET A 30 -27.93 -0.87 12.17
CA MET A 30 -26.48 -0.75 12.12
C MET A 30 -26.02 -0.07 10.82
N GLU A 31 -26.56 -0.44 9.66
CA GLU A 31 -26.25 0.20 8.37
C GLU A 31 -26.40 1.72 8.42
N LYS A 32 -27.48 2.22 9.04
CA LYS A 32 -27.73 3.66 9.18
C LYS A 32 -26.89 4.36 10.24
N ASN A 33 -26.22 3.61 11.11
CA ASN A 33 -25.43 4.12 12.24
C ASN A 33 -23.95 3.76 12.15
N ILE A 34 -23.51 3.13 11.05
CA ILE A 34 -22.09 3.07 10.73
C ILE A 34 -21.70 4.51 10.37
N GLU A 35 -21.04 5.20 11.30
CA GLU A 35 -20.30 6.40 10.95
C GLU A 35 -19.32 6.03 9.83
N ASP A 36 -19.28 6.83 8.76
CA ASP A 36 -18.30 6.68 7.68
C ASP A 36 -16.89 6.95 8.25
N PHE A 37 -16.32 5.97 8.94
CA PHE A 37 -14.95 5.96 9.44
C PHE A 37 -13.91 6.05 8.30
N GLU A 38 -14.38 6.01 7.05
CA GLU A 38 -13.58 6.07 5.82
C GLU A 38 -13.20 7.49 5.38
N THR A 39 -13.60 8.57 6.07
CA THR A 39 -13.32 9.94 5.58
C THR A 39 -12.54 10.86 6.51
N VAL A 40 -11.88 10.32 7.54
CA VAL A 40 -10.84 11.11 8.21
C VAL A 40 -9.72 11.36 7.19
N PRO A 41 -9.46 12.61 6.79
CA PRO A 41 -8.41 12.89 5.83
C PRO A 41 -7.10 12.34 6.38
N LEU A 42 -6.38 11.58 5.56
CA LEU A 42 -5.07 11.08 5.93
C LEU A 42 -4.23 12.25 6.46
N PRO A 43 -3.51 12.07 7.59
CA PRO A 43 -2.67 13.13 8.11
C PRO A 43 -1.73 13.59 6.98
N PRO A 44 -1.57 14.91 6.79
CA PRO A 44 -0.74 15.43 5.71
C PRO A 44 0.66 14.82 5.82
N LYS A 45 1.18 14.37 4.67
CA LYS A 45 2.50 13.74 4.61
C LYS A 45 3.52 14.68 5.22
N LYS A 46 4.06 14.31 6.39
CA LYS A 46 5.15 15.05 7.02
C LYS A 46 6.36 15.02 6.08
N LEU A 47 6.66 16.16 5.46
CA LEU A 47 7.86 16.32 4.66
C LEU A 47 9.05 16.27 5.62
N LYS A 48 9.84 15.20 5.57
CA LYS A 48 11.12 15.16 6.27
C LYS A 48 12.06 16.16 5.59
N VAL A 49 12.31 17.29 6.25
CA VAL A 49 13.35 18.23 5.83
C VAL A 49 14.69 17.59 6.18
N ILE A 50 15.46 17.20 5.16
CA ILE A 50 16.81 16.67 5.36
C ILE A 50 17.76 17.87 5.37
N THR A 51 18.23 18.25 6.55
CA THR A 51 19.27 19.27 6.69
C THR A 51 20.63 18.58 6.75
N SER A 52 21.48 18.84 5.75
CA SER A 52 22.87 18.37 5.73
C SER A 52 23.78 19.49 5.30
N LYS A 53 24.98 19.55 5.88
CA LYS A 53 26.08 20.41 5.38
C LYS A 53 26.73 19.84 4.12
N ASN A 54 26.44 18.57 3.79
CA ASN A 54 26.99 17.86 2.64
C ASN A 54 26.01 17.88 1.47
N SER A 55 26.54 17.69 0.25
CA SER A 55 25.72 17.55 -0.95
C SER A 55 24.80 16.35 -0.84
N ILE A 56 23.49 16.57 -1.02
CA ILE A 56 22.47 15.51 -1.03
C ILE A 56 22.08 15.26 -2.48
N ILE A 57 22.13 13.99 -2.91
CA ILE A 57 21.63 13.55 -4.21
C ILE A 57 20.32 12.79 -3.98
N LYS A 58 19.25 13.26 -4.61
CA LYS A 58 17.94 12.63 -4.56
C LYS A 58 17.72 11.78 -5.81
N VAL A 59 17.64 10.47 -5.64
CA VAL A 59 17.38 9.52 -6.72
C VAL A 59 15.93 9.05 -6.66
N ASN A 60 15.21 9.10 -7.78
CA ASN A 60 13.86 8.55 -7.89
C ASN A 60 13.90 7.13 -8.48
N ALA A 61 13.93 6.12 -7.62
CA ALA A 61 13.95 4.70 -8.01
C ALA A 61 12.58 4.02 -7.78
N LYS A 62 11.47 4.73 -8.01
CA LYS A 62 10.11 4.19 -7.76
C LYS A 62 9.79 3.02 -8.69
N ASP A 63 10.30 3.02 -9.91
CA ASP A 63 9.91 2.05 -10.93
C ASP A 63 10.69 0.75 -10.79
N ARG A 64 9.99 -0.38 -10.92
CA ARG A 64 10.57 -1.71 -10.73
C ARG A 64 11.39 -2.13 -11.94
N ASP A 65 10.85 -1.91 -13.13
CA ASP A 65 11.36 -2.48 -14.39
C ASP A 65 12.40 -1.55 -15.05
N SER A 66 13.04 -0.69 -14.25
CA SER A 66 14.04 0.26 -14.73
C SER A 66 15.10 0.54 -13.68
N TRP A 67 16.32 0.75 -14.15
CA TRP A 67 17.41 1.26 -13.34
C TRP A 67 17.52 2.77 -13.46
N THR A 68 17.70 3.44 -12.33
CA THR A 68 18.16 4.83 -12.27
C THR A 68 19.65 4.82 -11.97
N LEU A 69 20.44 5.14 -12.98
CA LEU A 69 21.89 5.22 -12.93
C LEU A 69 22.31 6.60 -12.47
N LEU A 70 23.21 6.68 -11.50
CA LEU A 70 23.80 7.89 -10.96
C LEU A 70 25.27 7.97 -11.35
N ASP A 71 25.67 9.10 -11.91
CA ASP A 71 27.07 9.49 -12.10
C ASP A 71 27.41 10.59 -11.07
N PHE A 72 28.39 10.33 -10.21
CA PHE A 72 28.81 11.26 -9.17
C PHE A 72 29.57 12.46 -9.74
N SER A 73 30.27 12.29 -10.86
CA SER A 73 31.05 13.35 -11.50
C SER A 73 30.12 14.44 -12.04
N SER A 74 29.06 14.04 -12.75
CA SER A 74 28.07 14.99 -13.29
C SER A 74 26.92 15.30 -12.32
N ARG A 75 26.73 14.48 -11.28
CA ARG A 75 25.57 14.51 -10.36
C ARG A 75 24.23 14.31 -11.07
N LYS A 76 24.24 13.71 -12.27
CA LYS A 76 23.03 13.45 -13.06
C LYS A 76 22.56 12.02 -12.88
N THR A 77 21.26 11.84 -13.08
CA THR A 77 20.65 10.51 -13.13
C THR A 77 20.12 10.20 -14.53
N SER A 78 20.39 9.00 -15.01
CA SER A 78 19.89 8.47 -16.27
C SER A 78 19.02 7.24 -16.00
N LYS A 79 17.96 7.06 -16.78
CA LYS A 79 17.04 5.94 -16.59
C LYS A 79 17.14 4.97 -17.76
N ILE A 80 17.24 3.68 -17.46
CA ILE A 80 17.26 2.60 -18.45
C ILE A 80 16.28 1.51 -18.06
N ALA A 81 15.69 0.80 -19.03
CA ALA A 81 14.88 -0.38 -18.75
C ALA A 81 15.77 -1.52 -18.24
N GLU A 82 15.23 -2.40 -17.38
CA GLU A 82 15.97 -3.54 -16.83
C GLU A 82 16.36 -4.57 -17.92
N GLU A 83 15.53 -4.71 -18.96
CA GLU A 83 15.86 -5.54 -20.14
C GLU A 83 17.04 -5.00 -20.98
N ASP A 84 17.27 -3.68 -20.97
CA ASP A 84 18.21 -2.98 -21.85
C ASP A 84 19.63 -2.90 -21.25
N THR A 85 20.11 -4.00 -20.69
CA THR A 85 21.44 -4.08 -20.03
C THR A 85 22.60 -3.67 -20.95
N GLN A 86 22.47 -3.79 -22.27
CA GLN A 86 23.49 -3.34 -23.23
C GLN A 86 23.74 -1.83 -23.18
N LYS A 87 22.75 -1.03 -22.77
CA LYS A 87 22.88 0.42 -22.64
C LYS A 87 23.71 0.84 -21.41
N LEU A 88 23.95 -0.08 -20.46
CA LEU A 88 24.80 0.19 -19.29
C LEU A 88 26.24 0.53 -19.68
N ALA A 89 26.75 -0.02 -20.78
CA ALA A 89 28.10 0.26 -21.28
C ALA A 89 28.20 1.59 -22.04
N GLN A 90 27.07 2.16 -22.46
CA GLN A 90 27.00 3.38 -23.28
C GLN A 90 26.85 4.65 -22.43
N VAL A 91 26.55 4.50 -21.14
CA VAL A 91 26.28 5.60 -20.22
C VAL A 91 27.36 5.59 -19.14
N SER A 92 27.87 6.76 -18.77
CA SER A 92 28.73 6.88 -17.58
C SER A 92 27.88 6.79 -16.32
N TRP A 93 28.21 5.87 -15.42
CA TRP A 93 27.51 5.68 -14.14
C TRP A 93 28.41 5.04 -13.10
N ASP A 94 28.16 5.35 -11.83
CA ASP A 94 28.87 4.81 -10.67
C ASP A 94 27.97 3.89 -9.84
N LEU A 95 26.72 4.30 -9.61
CA LEU A 95 25.72 3.54 -8.85
C LEU A 95 24.41 3.40 -9.63
N GLY A 96 23.81 2.22 -9.60
CA GLY A 96 22.47 1.96 -10.15
C GLY A 96 21.48 1.65 -9.05
N PHE A 97 20.28 2.23 -9.15
CA PHE A 97 19.19 2.03 -8.20
C PHE A 97 17.94 1.47 -8.90
N SER A 98 17.38 0.38 -8.39
CA SER A 98 16.05 -0.13 -8.77
C SER A 98 15.31 -0.51 -7.50
N ARG A 99 14.25 0.23 -7.15
CA ARG A 99 13.57 0.12 -5.85
C ARG A 99 14.59 0.25 -4.71
N THR A 100 14.86 -0.84 -4.00
CA THR A 100 15.85 -0.94 -2.92
C THR A 100 17.14 -1.64 -3.35
N LYS A 101 17.21 -2.18 -4.58
CA LYS A 101 18.43 -2.78 -5.14
C LYS A 101 19.42 -1.67 -5.48
N ILE A 102 20.68 -1.94 -5.16
CA ILE A 102 21.81 -1.06 -5.45
C ILE A 102 22.88 -1.89 -6.14
N ILE A 103 23.42 -1.37 -7.24
CA ILE A 103 24.56 -1.94 -7.96
C ILE A 103 25.65 -0.88 -8.11
N SER A 104 26.91 -1.31 -8.19
CA SER A 104 28.05 -0.45 -8.46
C SER A 104 28.72 -0.82 -9.78
N ASN A 105 29.29 0.16 -10.46
CA ASN A 105 30.07 -0.06 -11.68
C ASN A 105 31.54 -0.34 -11.32
N GLY A 106 31.84 -1.57 -10.88
CA GLY A 106 33.20 -1.98 -10.49
C GLY A 106 33.68 -1.43 -9.13
N GLY A 107 32.87 -0.62 -8.44
CA GLY A 107 33.15 -0.14 -7.10
C GLY A 107 32.91 -1.20 -6.02
N LYS A 108 33.75 -1.21 -4.97
CA LYS A 108 33.54 -2.05 -3.77
C LYS A 108 32.83 -1.23 -2.70
N THR A 109 31.64 -1.68 -2.27
CA THR A 109 30.96 -1.10 -1.10
C THR A 109 31.52 -1.75 0.16
N ASN A 110 31.96 -0.96 1.14
CA ASN A 110 32.36 -1.44 2.46
C ASN A 110 31.30 -1.02 3.50
N PRO A 111 30.28 -1.87 3.76
CA PRO A 111 29.37 -1.63 4.87
C PRO A 111 30.06 -2.06 6.16
N SER A 112 30.75 -1.12 6.81
CA SER A 112 31.25 -1.30 8.17
C SER A 112 30.12 -1.24 9.19
#